data_AF-S5ZW36-F1
#
_entry.id   AF-S5ZW36-F1
#
_cell.length_a   1.000
_cell.length_b   1.000
_cell.length_c   1.000
_cell.angle_alpha   90.00
_cell.angle_beta   90.00
_cell.angle_gamma   90.00
#
_symmetry.space_group_name_H-M   'P 1'
#
loop_
_entity.id
_entity.type
_entity.pdbx_description
1 polymer ?
#
loop_
_entity_poly.entity_id
_entity_poly.type
_entity_poly.pdbx_seq_one_letter_code
_entity_poly.pdbx_strand_id
1 'polypeptide(L)'
;MLDGRLRRTKKENIMKKKYDVLIITCTTTLVFLVWKFIDTLFTGTKNDIILWIIGFISSVGVYKSIVFLFHSSLKVCEPIKRCFLGNEYLNGIWLGYYIGASGKKRYIVEYYEQDMDTMQIRGHSYNEKLELHSSWVSTSITIDGIKGKIFYTYSVNSFVDSTNNIGCAEFDFERKKCCKYPLIIHGFSTDIQIGKRIKSYEEKLTDKKIIKTKKELDFAQIAFEKYNAVE
;
A
#
# COMPACT_ATOMS: atom_id res chain seq x y z
N MET A 1 -7.62 -26.86 0.17
CA MET A 1 -7.95 -25.65 -0.60
C MET A 1 -8.99 -24.73 0.07
N LEU A 2 -10.05 -25.25 0.72
CA LEU A 2 -11.08 -24.43 1.41
C LEU A 2 -10.57 -23.60 2.61
N ASP A 3 -9.64 -24.13 3.39
CA ASP A 3 -9.12 -23.49 4.62
C ASP A 3 -8.33 -22.18 4.33
N GLY A 4 -7.60 -22.13 3.20
CA GLY A 4 -6.89 -20.91 2.78
C GLY A 4 -7.82 -19.75 2.38
N ARG A 5 -8.97 -20.05 1.77
CA ARG A 5 -9.97 -19.06 1.36
C ARG A 5 -10.74 -18.50 2.56
N LEU A 6 -11.04 -19.36 3.54
CA LEU A 6 -11.67 -18.97 4.81
C LEU A 6 -10.74 -18.10 5.67
N ARG A 7 -9.42 -18.37 5.69
CA ARG A 7 -8.46 -17.52 6.40
C ARG A 7 -8.26 -16.16 5.74
N ARG A 8 -8.22 -16.07 4.41
CA ARG A 8 -8.17 -14.80 3.66
C ARG A 8 -9.37 -13.91 3.97
N THR A 9 -10.58 -14.44 3.78
CA THR A 9 -11.83 -13.71 4.06
C THR A 9 -11.98 -13.32 5.53
N LYS A 10 -11.52 -14.17 6.46
CA LYS A 10 -11.52 -13.84 7.90
C LYS A 10 -10.55 -12.71 8.22
N LYS A 11 -9.38 -12.65 7.58
CA LYS A 11 -8.35 -11.62 7.85
C LYS A 11 -8.69 -10.27 7.21
N GLU A 12 -9.17 -10.26 5.96
CA GLU A 12 -9.73 -9.06 5.31
C GLU A 12 -10.87 -8.46 6.17
N ASN A 13 -11.75 -9.32 6.71
CA ASN A 13 -12.79 -8.88 7.63
C ASN A 13 -12.26 -8.31 8.95
N ILE A 14 -11.12 -8.76 9.48
CA ILE A 14 -10.56 -8.25 10.74
C ILE A 14 -9.93 -6.87 10.53
N MET A 15 -9.17 -6.68 9.45
CA MET A 15 -8.57 -5.38 9.10
C MET A 15 -9.66 -4.33 8.84
N LYS A 16 -10.65 -4.70 8.02
CA LYS A 16 -11.83 -3.87 7.77
C LYS A 16 -12.58 -3.54 9.05
N LYS A 17 -12.81 -4.52 9.94
CA LYS A 17 -13.44 -4.28 11.25
C LYS A 17 -12.65 -3.35 12.15
N LYS A 18 -11.31 -3.43 12.19
CA LYS A 18 -10.49 -2.51 12.99
C LYS A 18 -10.58 -1.08 12.49
N TYR A 19 -10.57 -0.90 11.17
CA TYR A 19 -10.77 0.38 10.51
C TYR A 19 -12.17 0.93 10.77
N ASP A 20 -13.20 0.12 10.58
CA ASP A 20 -14.58 0.50 10.82
C ASP A 20 -14.80 0.90 12.29
N VAL A 21 -14.30 0.11 13.25
CA VAL A 21 -14.41 0.42 14.69
C VAL A 21 -13.69 1.71 15.05
N LEU A 22 -12.50 1.96 14.50
CA LEU A 22 -11.76 3.17 14.79
C LEU A 22 -12.43 4.41 14.17
N ILE A 23 -12.91 4.30 12.93
CA ILE A 23 -13.71 5.37 12.30
C ILE A 23 -14.96 5.64 13.11
N ILE A 24 -15.71 4.62 13.50
CA ILE A 24 -16.90 4.78 14.32
C ILE A 24 -16.52 5.47 15.63
N THR A 25 -15.49 4.99 16.33
CA THR A 25 -15.10 5.57 17.63
C THR A 25 -14.67 7.04 17.50
N CYS A 26 -13.81 7.37 16.53
CA CYS A 26 -13.36 8.74 16.30
C CYS A 26 -14.49 9.66 15.83
N THR A 27 -15.33 9.20 14.90
CA THR A 27 -16.47 9.97 14.39
C THR A 27 -17.51 10.19 15.47
N THR A 28 -17.89 9.17 16.24
CA THR A 28 -18.84 9.29 17.35
C THR A 28 -18.30 10.22 18.44
N THR A 29 -17.01 10.14 18.78
CA THR A 29 -16.39 11.04 19.77
C THR A 29 -16.41 12.49 19.29
N LEU A 30 -16.02 12.75 18.04
CA LEU A 30 -16.03 14.09 17.47
C LEU A 30 -17.45 14.65 17.33
N VAL A 31 -18.40 13.84 16.88
CA VAL A 31 -19.82 14.21 16.81
C VAL A 31 -20.33 14.57 18.21
N PHE A 32 -20.00 13.79 19.25
CA PHE A 32 -20.37 14.10 20.63
C PHE A 32 -19.79 15.44 21.12
N LEU A 33 -18.51 15.73 20.79
CA LEU A 33 -17.89 17.01 21.15
C LEU A 33 -18.56 18.19 20.43
N VAL A 34 -18.89 18.02 19.15
CA VAL A 34 -19.63 19.04 18.39
C VAL A 34 -21.02 19.25 18.97
N TRP A 35 -21.70 18.18 19.38
CA TRP A 35 -22.99 18.28 20.06
C TRP A 35 -22.91 19.06 21.36
N LYS A 36 -21.90 18.80 22.19
CA LYS A 36 -21.66 19.57 23.42
C LYS A 36 -21.46 21.05 23.12
N PHE A 37 -20.76 21.38 22.03
CA PHE A 37 -20.56 22.76 21.60
C PHE A 37 -21.86 23.41 21.08
N ILE A 38 -22.64 22.70 20.26
CA ILE A 38 -23.93 23.18 19.77
C ILE A 38 -24.88 23.43 20.94
N ASP A 39 -24.97 22.50 21.90
CA ASP A 39 -25.81 22.64 23.10
C ASP A 39 -25.50 23.95 23.85
N THR A 40 -24.21 24.28 24.01
CA THR A 40 -23.82 25.56 24.63
C THR A 40 -24.29 26.80 23.87
N LEU A 41 -24.37 26.75 22.54
CA LEU A 41 -24.80 27.87 21.69
C LEU A 41 -26.33 28.10 21.73
N PHE A 42 -27.12 27.07 22.03
CA PHE A 42 -28.58 27.11 21.95
C PHE A 42 -29.30 27.01 23.30
N THR A 43 -28.57 27.19 24.41
CA THR A 43 -29.09 27.17 25.80
C THR A 43 -30.25 28.14 26.06
N GLY A 44 -30.47 29.16 25.23
CA GLY A 44 -31.55 30.16 25.36
C GLY A 44 -32.83 29.87 24.55
N THR A 45 -32.87 28.83 23.72
CA THR A 45 -34.00 28.55 22.82
C THR A 45 -35.05 27.68 23.50
N LYS A 46 -36.29 28.17 23.63
CA LYS A 46 -37.42 27.44 24.26
C LYS A 46 -38.27 26.60 23.30
N ASN A 47 -37.96 26.59 22.00
CA ASN A 47 -38.75 25.88 21.00
C ASN A 47 -38.09 24.54 20.65
N ASP A 48 -38.61 23.47 21.23
CA ASP A 48 -38.08 22.12 21.07
C ASP A 48 -38.04 21.70 19.59
N ILE A 49 -39.05 22.03 18.78
CA ILE A 49 -39.11 21.62 17.37
C ILE A 49 -37.93 22.18 16.57
N ILE A 50 -37.53 23.42 16.85
CA ILE A 50 -36.38 24.05 16.19
C ILE A 50 -35.08 23.35 16.61
N LEU A 51 -34.94 22.97 17.87
CA LEU A 51 -33.79 22.20 18.36
C LEU A 51 -33.71 20.82 17.70
N TRP A 52 -34.84 20.14 17.50
CA TRP A 52 -34.89 18.86 16.77
C TRP A 52 -34.45 19.00 15.31
N ILE A 53 -34.91 20.04 14.59
CA ILE A 53 -34.54 20.27 13.19
C ILE A 53 -33.04 20.62 13.06
N ILE A 54 -32.55 21.54 13.89
CA ILE A 54 -31.13 21.90 13.92
C ILE A 54 -30.29 20.68 14.27
N GLY A 55 -30.75 19.89 15.23
CA GLY A 55 -30.10 18.67 15.64
C GLY A 55 -29.99 17.63 14.52
N PHE A 56 -31.06 17.43 13.77
CA PHE A 56 -31.06 16.51 12.64
C PHE A 56 -30.11 16.97 11.51
N ILE A 57 -30.20 18.24 11.11
CA ILE A 57 -29.37 18.81 10.04
C ILE A 57 -27.89 18.80 10.44
N SER A 58 -27.58 19.23 11.67
CA SER A 58 -26.22 19.22 12.19
C SER A 58 -25.66 17.81 12.29
N SER A 59 -26.43 16.82 12.75
CA SER A 59 -25.99 15.42 12.81
C SER A 59 -25.54 14.90 11.44
N VAL A 60 -26.34 15.13 10.39
CA VAL A 60 -26.00 14.66 9.04
C VAL A 60 -24.77 15.39 8.49
N GLY A 61 -24.74 16.72 8.64
CA GLY A 61 -23.65 17.57 8.13
C GLY A 61 -22.32 17.30 8.83
N VAL A 62 -22.33 17.27 10.16
CA VAL A 62 -21.15 17.05 11.00
C VAL A 62 -20.58 15.65 10.77
N TYR A 63 -21.42 14.61 10.77
CA TYR A 63 -20.95 13.24 10.53
C TYR A 63 -20.28 13.10 9.15
N LYS A 64 -20.93 13.57 8.08
CA LYS A 64 -20.35 13.53 6.73
C LYS A 64 -19.04 14.29 6.65
N SER A 65 -18.95 15.45 7.30
CA SER A 65 -17.75 16.29 7.29
C SER A 65 -16.58 15.62 8.01
N ILE A 66 -16.83 15.02 9.19
CA ILE A 66 -15.79 14.32 9.94
C ILE A 66 -15.29 13.09 9.18
N VAL A 67 -16.19 12.27 8.63
CA VAL A 67 -15.81 11.09 7.82
C VAL A 67 -14.98 11.52 6.62
N PHE A 68 -15.39 12.59 5.93
CA PHE A 68 -14.65 13.15 4.80
C PHE A 68 -13.25 13.62 5.20
N LEU A 69 -13.13 14.38 6.30
CA LEU A 69 -11.85 14.86 6.82
C LEU A 69 -10.92 13.70 7.20
N PHE A 70 -11.46 12.69 7.88
CA PHE A 70 -10.70 11.52 8.32
C PHE A 70 -10.19 10.72 7.12
N HIS A 71 -11.07 10.41 6.16
CA HIS A 71 -10.72 9.67 4.96
C HIS A 71 -9.71 10.43 4.08
N SER A 72 -9.89 11.75 3.95
CA SER A 72 -8.95 12.61 3.20
C SER A 72 -7.58 12.68 3.87
N SER A 73 -7.55 12.77 5.21
CA SER A 73 -6.31 12.78 5.99
C SER A 73 -5.52 11.49 5.82
N LEU A 74 -6.20 10.34 5.81
CA LEU A 74 -5.56 9.05 5.55
C LEU A 74 -5.00 8.95 4.14
N LYS A 75 -5.68 9.47 3.12
CA LYS A 75 -5.15 9.41 1.75
C LYS A 75 -3.85 10.19 1.58
N VAL A 76 -3.76 11.37 2.19
CA VAL A 76 -2.65 12.32 1.98
C VAL A 76 -1.49 12.09 2.95
N CYS A 77 -1.76 11.70 4.20
CA CYS A 77 -0.75 11.70 5.26
C CYS A 77 -0.09 10.33 5.44
N GLU A 78 1.09 10.13 4.85
CA GLU A 78 1.87 8.88 4.96
C GLU A 78 2.18 8.44 6.39
N PRO A 79 2.58 9.32 7.33
CA PRO A 79 2.82 8.90 8.71
C PRO A 79 1.59 8.28 9.39
N ILE A 80 0.39 8.77 9.08
CA ILE A 80 -0.86 8.24 9.64
C ILE A 80 -1.14 6.87 9.03
N LYS A 81 -1.04 6.72 7.69
CA LYS A 81 -1.18 5.41 7.02
C LYS A 81 -0.20 4.39 7.58
N ARG A 82 1.05 4.77 7.75
CA ARG A 82 2.11 3.93 8.31
C ARG A 82 1.82 3.48 9.74
N CYS A 83 1.30 4.39 10.57
CA CYS A 83 0.90 4.06 11.94
C CYS A 83 -0.24 3.04 11.94
N PHE A 84 -1.24 3.25 11.08
CA PHE A 84 -2.44 2.44 11.05
C PHE A 84 -2.22 1.05 10.44
N LEU A 85 -1.57 0.97 9.27
CA LEU A 85 -1.28 -0.27 8.57
C LEU A 85 -0.16 -1.07 9.26
N GLY A 86 0.71 -0.39 10.01
CA GLY A 86 1.73 -1.02 10.85
C GLY A 86 2.62 -1.98 10.08
N ASN A 87 2.46 -3.27 10.34
CA ASN A 87 3.29 -4.33 9.76
C ASN A 87 2.86 -4.79 8.36
N GLU A 88 1.76 -4.23 7.84
CA GLU A 88 1.27 -4.41 6.47
C GLU A 88 1.55 -3.19 5.58
N TYR A 89 2.20 -2.14 6.12
CA TYR A 89 2.53 -0.93 5.37
C TYR A 89 3.70 -1.15 4.42
N LEU A 90 3.46 -1.01 3.12
CA LEU A 90 4.46 -1.12 2.06
C LEU A 90 4.55 0.12 1.17
N ASN A 91 3.61 1.07 1.28
CA ASN A 91 3.53 2.25 0.41
C ASN A 91 4.89 2.94 0.23
N GLY A 92 5.29 3.23 -1.02
CA GLY A 92 6.55 3.89 -1.30
C GLY A 92 7.26 3.39 -2.54
N ILE A 93 8.50 3.84 -2.70
CA ILE A 93 9.42 3.43 -3.77
C ILE A 93 10.40 2.43 -3.18
N TRP A 94 10.56 1.31 -3.87
CA TRP A 94 11.43 0.20 -3.52
C TRP A 94 12.46 0.02 -4.63
N LEU A 95 13.72 -0.15 -4.24
CA LEU A 95 14.84 -0.33 -5.15
C LEU A 95 15.49 -1.66 -4.89
N GLY A 96 15.78 -2.39 -5.96
CA GLY A 96 16.32 -3.73 -5.83
C GLY A 96 17.07 -4.22 -7.05
N TYR A 97 17.27 -5.53 -7.06
CA TYR A 97 17.79 -6.23 -8.22
C TYR A 97 17.27 -7.66 -8.28
N TYR A 98 17.37 -8.25 -9.46
CA TYR A 98 17.22 -9.69 -9.66
C TYR A 98 18.26 -10.22 -10.64
N ILE A 99 18.50 -11.53 -10.58
CA ILE A 99 19.35 -12.24 -11.55
C ILE A 99 18.44 -13.00 -12.50
N GLY A 100 18.34 -12.52 -13.73
CA GLY A 100 17.46 -13.09 -14.74
C GLY A 100 17.80 -14.55 -15.06
N ALA A 101 16.90 -15.25 -15.76
CA ALA A 101 17.09 -16.66 -16.11
C ALA A 101 18.39 -16.91 -16.90
N SER A 102 18.85 -15.91 -17.66
CA SER A 102 20.09 -15.88 -18.45
C SER A 102 21.35 -15.50 -17.64
N GLY A 103 21.24 -15.33 -16.32
CA GLY A 103 22.35 -14.94 -15.43
C GLY A 103 22.66 -13.44 -15.43
N LYS A 104 21.98 -12.63 -16.26
CA LYS A 104 22.19 -11.18 -16.30
C LYS A 104 21.49 -10.48 -15.14
N LYS A 105 22.21 -9.60 -14.45
CA LYS A 105 21.66 -8.76 -13.39
C LYS A 105 20.77 -7.67 -13.97
N ARG A 106 19.69 -7.36 -13.25
CA ARG A 106 18.72 -6.32 -13.60
C ARG A 106 18.35 -5.55 -12.35
N TYR A 107 18.21 -4.24 -12.48
CA TYR A 107 17.93 -3.33 -11.38
C TYR A 107 16.44 -2.99 -11.38
N ILE A 108 15.83 -3.03 -10.20
CA ILE A 108 14.39 -2.90 -10.01
C ILE A 108 14.09 -1.53 -9.43
N VAL A 109 13.05 -0.89 -9.98
CA VAL A 109 12.35 0.23 -9.34
C VAL A 109 10.87 -0.16 -9.24
N GLU A 110 10.38 -0.39 -8.03
CA GLU A 110 8.98 -0.71 -7.76
C GLU A 110 8.27 0.40 -6.98
N TYR A 111 7.04 0.71 -7.39
CA TYR A 111 6.14 1.64 -6.75
C TYR A 111 5.01 0.86 -6.10
N TYR A 112 4.98 0.92 -4.78
CA TYR A 112 3.94 0.36 -3.95
C TYR A 112 2.95 1.48 -3.64
N GLU A 113 1.78 1.43 -4.26
CA GLU A 113 0.71 2.41 -4.05
C GLU A 113 -0.36 1.77 -3.19
N GLN A 114 -0.34 2.08 -1.90
CA GLN A 114 -1.22 1.49 -0.92
C GLN A 114 -2.10 2.57 -0.29
N ASP A 115 -3.41 2.36 -0.43
CA ASP A 115 -4.42 3.03 0.38
C ASP A 115 -4.87 2.08 1.50
N MET A 116 -5.92 2.44 2.24
CA MET A 116 -6.37 1.65 3.39
C MET A 116 -6.91 0.26 2.99
N ASP A 117 -7.53 0.18 1.82
CA ASP A 117 -8.26 -1.01 1.35
C ASP A 117 -7.74 -1.55 0.01
N THR A 118 -6.89 -0.79 -0.67
CA THR A 118 -6.40 -1.12 -2.00
C THR A 118 -4.88 -1.00 -2.07
N MET A 119 -4.31 -1.79 -2.97
CA MET A 119 -2.90 -1.77 -3.25
C MET A 119 -2.66 -2.02 -4.72
N GLN A 120 -1.70 -1.31 -5.29
CA GLN A 120 -1.18 -1.56 -6.63
C GLN A 120 0.35 -1.52 -6.58
N ILE A 121 0.99 -2.49 -7.23
CA ILE A 121 2.43 -2.52 -7.43
C ILE A 121 2.68 -2.29 -8.91
N ARG A 122 3.56 -1.35 -9.22
CA ARG A 122 4.06 -1.10 -10.58
C ARG A 122 5.57 -1.16 -10.52
N GLY A 123 6.19 -1.92 -11.41
CA GLY A 123 7.64 -2.05 -11.41
C GLY A 123 8.23 -1.90 -12.79
N HIS A 124 9.48 -1.46 -12.80
CA HIS A 124 10.31 -1.40 -13.98
C HIS A 124 11.65 -2.05 -13.67
N SER A 125 12.22 -2.72 -14.68
CA SER A 125 13.58 -3.21 -14.60
C SER A 125 14.48 -2.60 -15.65
N TYR A 126 15.73 -2.36 -15.26
CA TYR A 126 16.75 -1.74 -16.08
C TYR A 126 17.95 -2.67 -16.22
N ASN A 127 18.59 -2.62 -17.38
CA ASN A 127 19.84 -3.33 -17.62
C ASN A 127 21.04 -2.53 -17.08
N GLU A 128 22.25 -3.06 -17.22
CA GLU A 128 23.51 -2.40 -16.80
C GLU A 128 23.81 -1.10 -17.55
N LYS A 129 23.19 -0.89 -18.71
CA LYS A 129 23.26 0.37 -19.48
C LYS A 129 22.15 1.35 -19.10
N LEU A 130 21.35 1.02 -18.08
CA LEU A 130 20.18 1.78 -17.62
C LEU A 130 19.09 1.92 -18.68
N GLU A 131 19.06 1.00 -19.64
CA GLU A 131 17.97 0.92 -20.61
C GLU A 131 16.82 0.11 -20.00
N LEU A 132 15.59 0.58 -20.24
CA LEU A 132 14.38 -0.08 -19.76
C LEU A 132 14.26 -1.48 -20.39
N HIS A 133 14.17 -2.50 -19.56
CA HIS A 133 14.10 -3.89 -19.96
C HIS A 133 12.68 -4.43 -19.94
N SER A 134 11.97 -4.22 -18.83
CA SER A 134 10.59 -4.68 -18.66
C SER A 134 9.82 -3.77 -17.72
N SER A 135 8.49 -3.78 -17.85
CA SER A 135 7.57 -3.20 -16.88
C SER A 135 6.53 -4.24 -16.44
N TRP A 136 6.01 -4.08 -15.24
CA TRP A 136 4.93 -4.92 -14.75
C TRP A 136 3.95 -4.16 -13.87
N VAL A 137 2.73 -4.68 -13.83
CA VAL A 137 1.66 -4.19 -12.97
C VAL A 137 1.01 -5.37 -12.27
N SER A 138 0.84 -5.25 -10.95
CA SER A 138 0.15 -6.25 -10.15
C SER A 138 -1.32 -6.39 -10.55
N THR A 139 -1.82 -7.61 -10.60
CA THR A 139 -3.24 -7.93 -10.86
C THR A 139 -3.97 -8.41 -9.61
N SER A 140 -3.27 -9.06 -8.68
CA SER A 140 -3.81 -9.48 -7.39
C SER A 140 -2.71 -9.43 -6.35
N ILE A 141 -3.00 -8.96 -5.14
CA ILE A 141 -2.04 -8.83 -4.06
C ILE A 141 -2.64 -9.40 -2.77
N THR A 142 -1.80 -10.04 -1.96
CA THR A 142 -2.12 -10.46 -0.60
C THR A 142 -0.95 -10.19 0.29
N ILE A 143 -1.18 -9.44 1.36
CA ILE A 143 -0.20 -9.22 2.42
C ILE A 143 -0.56 -10.08 3.62
N ASP A 144 0.42 -10.83 4.13
CA ASP A 144 0.36 -11.42 5.44
C ASP A 144 1.31 -10.70 6.41
N GLY A 145 0.84 -9.62 7.05
CA GLY A 145 1.64 -8.89 8.02
C GLY A 145 2.12 -9.72 9.21
N ILE A 146 1.38 -10.75 9.63
CA ILE A 146 1.78 -11.61 10.76
C ILE A 146 2.96 -12.48 10.33
N LYS A 147 2.82 -13.20 9.21
CA LYS A 147 3.89 -14.05 8.68
C LYS A 147 5.04 -13.25 8.09
N GLY A 148 4.81 -11.99 7.75
CA GLY A 148 5.78 -11.14 7.09
C GLY A 148 5.97 -11.51 5.65
N LYS A 149 4.88 -11.64 4.90
CA LYS A 149 4.95 -12.01 3.49
C LYS A 149 4.06 -11.13 2.64
N ILE A 150 4.46 -10.93 1.38
CA ILE A 150 3.58 -10.48 0.31
C ILE A 150 3.58 -11.50 -0.82
N PHE A 151 2.40 -11.72 -1.37
CA PHE A 151 2.19 -12.54 -2.55
C PHE A 151 1.44 -11.69 -3.57
N TYR A 152 1.89 -11.68 -4.81
CA TYR A 152 1.14 -11.01 -5.86
C TYR A 152 1.29 -11.71 -7.20
N THR A 153 0.27 -11.56 -8.05
CA THR A 153 0.35 -11.87 -9.47
C THR A 153 0.55 -10.58 -10.25
N TYR A 154 1.22 -10.65 -11.39
CA TYR A 154 1.53 -9.49 -12.20
C TYR A 154 1.41 -9.80 -13.70
N SER A 155 1.12 -8.76 -14.49
CA SER A 155 1.27 -8.78 -15.94
C SER A 155 2.55 -8.05 -16.31
N VAL A 156 3.37 -8.66 -17.17
CA VAL A 156 4.62 -8.08 -17.68
C VAL A 156 4.41 -7.60 -19.09
N ASN A 157 4.87 -6.39 -19.36
CA ASN A 157 5.13 -5.90 -20.70
C ASN A 157 6.65 -5.89 -20.90
N SER A 158 7.15 -6.84 -21.68
CA SER A 158 8.54 -6.83 -22.14
C SER A 158 8.66 -5.82 -23.27
N PHE A 159 9.68 -4.96 -23.23
CA PHE A 159 9.98 -4.08 -24.36
C PHE A 159 10.83 -4.77 -25.43
N VAL A 160 11.29 -5.99 -25.15
CA VAL A 160 12.12 -6.81 -26.03
C VAL A 160 11.28 -7.86 -26.78
N ASP A 161 10.21 -8.37 -26.15
CA ASP A 161 9.34 -9.41 -26.71
C ASP A 161 7.88 -8.93 -26.74
N SER A 162 7.15 -9.20 -27.83
CA SER A 162 5.75 -8.76 -28.04
C SER A 162 4.71 -9.55 -27.26
N THR A 163 5.12 -10.38 -26.30
CA THR A 163 4.23 -11.26 -25.53
C THR A 163 3.92 -10.66 -24.16
N ASN A 164 2.63 -10.46 -23.88
CA ASN A 164 2.18 -10.18 -22.52
C ASN A 164 2.31 -11.46 -21.68
N ASN A 165 3.20 -11.43 -20.70
CA ASN A 165 3.43 -12.55 -19.80
C ASN A 165 2.73 -12.31 -18.47
N ILE A 166 2.39 -13.41 -17.79
CA ILE A 166 1.78 -13.37 -16.46
C ILE A 166 2.75 -14.08 -15.53
N GLY A 167 2.99 -13.50 -14.37
CA GLY A 167 3.83 -14.11 -13.36
C GLY A 167 3.24 -13.99 -11.96
N CYS A 168 3.93 -14.62 -11.02
CA CYS A 168 3.65 -14.48 -9.60
C CYS A 168 4.95 -14.21 -8.84
N ALA A 169 4.81 -13.52 -7.71
CA ALA A 169 5.90 -13.24 -6.81
C ALA A 169 5.50 -13.53 -5.36
N GLU A 170 6.47 -14.03 -4.60
CA GLU A 170 6.40 -14.23 -3.16
C GLU A 170 7.65 -13.59 -2.55
N PHE A 171 7.44 -12.70 -1.59
CA PHE A 171 8.52 -12.07 -0.84
C PHE A 171 8.28 -12.17 0.66
N ASP A 172 9.36 -12.40 1.39
CA ASP A 172 9.46 -12.32 2.83
C ASP A 172 9.89 -10.89 3.26
N PHE A 173 9.38 -10.46 4.41
CA PHE A 173 9.60 -9.13 4.98
C PHE A 173 10.73 -9.14 6.00
N GLU A 174 11.72 -8.27 5.81
CA GLU A 174 12.70 -7.96 6.84
C GLU A 174 12.28 -6.71 7.63
N ARG A 175 12.22 -6.87 8.96
CA ARG A 175 11.64 -5.88 9.87
C ARG A 175 12.49 -5.75 11.12
N LYS A 176 12.63 -4.52 11.61
CA LYS A 176 13.24 -4.26 12.94
C LYS A 176 12.46 -4.93 14.08
N LYS A 177 11.13 -5.02 13.96
CA LYS A 177 10.20 -5.66 14.92
C LYS A 177 8.97 -6.19 14.19
N CYS A 178 8.33 -7.25 14.70
CA CYS A 178 7.17 -7.90 14.06
C CYS A 178 5.96 -6.97 13.83
N CYS A 179 5.80 -5.93 14.64
CA CYS A 179 4.71 -4.95 14.54
C CYS A 179 5.07 -3.72 13.70
N LYS A 180 6.29 -3.64 13.17
CA LYS A 180 6.75 -2.52 12.34
C LYS A 180 6.68 -2.89 10.86
N TYR A 181 6.62 -1.86 10.03
CA TYR A 181 6.64 -2.00 8.58
C TYR A 181 7.99 -2.55 8.10
N PRO A 182 8.03 -3.31 6.99
CA PRO A 182 9.27 -3.78 6.38
C PRO A 182 10.10 -2.65 5.78
N LEU A 183 11.41 -2.84 5.84
CA LEU A 183 12.39 -1.99 5.16
C LEU A 183 13.03 -2.70 3.97
N ILE A 184 13.04 -4.04 4.00
CA ILE A 184 13.59 -4.89 2.96
C ILE A 184 12.57 -5.99 2.68
N ILE A 185 12.47 -6.38 1.41
CA ILE A 185 11.76 -7.56 0.96
C ILE A 185 12.70 -8.41 0.10
N HIS A 186 12.63 -9.72 0.25
CA HIS A 186 13.41 -10.63 -0.57
C HIS A 186 12.62 -11.89 -0.83
N GLY A 187 12.84 -12.52 -1.98
CA GLY A 187 12.04 -13.67 -2.35
C GLY A 187 12.24 -14.05 -3.79
N PHE A 188 11.14 -14.45 -4.42
CA PHE A 188 11.17 -15.01 -5.76
C PHE A 188 10.00 -14.52 -6.59
N SER A 189 10.30 -14.24 -7.86
CA SER A 189 9.30 -14.12 -8.92
C SER A 189 9.43 -15.28 -9.90
N THR A 190 8.35 -15.60 -10.59
CA THR A 190 8.36 -16.55 -11.70
C THR A 190 7.32 -16.14 -12.73
N ASP A 191 7.76 -16.06 -13.98
CA ASP A 191 6.84 -15.96 -15.11
C ASP A 191 6.30 -17.35 -15.41
N ILE A 192 5.00 -17.47 -15.64
CA ILE A 192 4.31 -18.76 -15.83
C ILE A 192 4.90 -19.51 -17.03
N GLN A 193 5.29 -18.78 -18.07
CA GLN A 193 5.85 -19.31 -19.31
C GLN A 193 7.28 -19.85 -19.13
N ILE A 194 8.07 -19.26 -18.24
CA ILE A 194 9.48 -19.63 -18.02
C ILE A 194 9.58 -20.74 -16.99
N GLY A 195 8.71 -20.75 -15.98
CA GLY A 195 8.68 -21.76 -14.91
C GLY A 195 9.93 -21.77 -14.01
N LYS A 196 10.82 -20.77 -14.13
CA LYS A 196 12.03 -20.63 -13.32
C LYS A 196 11.85 -19.56 -12.27
N ARG A 197 12.15 -19.92 -11.02
CA ARG A 197 12.17 -18.97 -9.89
C ARG A 197 13.39 -18.07 -10.00
N ILE A 198 13.14 -16.77 -10.09
CA ILE A 198 14.14 -15.70 -10.11
C ILE A 198 14.19 -15.10 -8.72
N LYS A 199 15.38 -15.09 -8.11
CA LYS A 199 15.59 -14.44 -6.81
C LYS A 199 15.62 -12.93 -6.98
N SER A 200 14.97 -12.22 -6.08
CA SER A 200 14.94 -10.76 -6.02
C SER A 200 15.15 -10.27 -4.59
N TYR A 201 15.77 -9.11 -4.50
CA TYR A 201 16.02 -8.39 -3.26
C TYR A 201 15.69 -6.92 -3.48
N GLU A 202 14.93 -6.32 -2.57
CA GLU A 202 14.51 -4.92 -2.66
C GLU A 202 14.51 -4.24 -1.30
N GLU A 203 14.85 -2.96 -1.30
CA GLU A 203 14.89 -2.12 -0.11
C GLU A 203 14.08 -0.84 -0.34
N LYS A 204 13.38 -0.42 0.71
CA LYS A 204 12.56 0.77 0.68
C LYS A 204 13.40 2.03 0.65
N LEU A 205 13.25 2.82 -0.41
CA LEU A 205 13.90 4.12 -0.55
C LEU A 205 13.12 5.22 0.17
N THR A 206 11.82 5.31 -0.07
CA THR A 206 10.99 6.40 0.46
C THR A 206 9.51 6.02 0.56
N ASP A 207 8.81 6.61 1.52
CA ASP A 207 7.35 6.48 1.68
C ASP A 207 6.57 7.37 0.68
N LYS A 208 7.25 8.28 -0.05
CA LYS A 208 6.59 9.26 -0.94
C LYS A 208 6.25 8.67 -2.30
N LYS A 209 5.05 8.98 -2.80
CA LYS A 209 4.70 8.76 -4.21
C LYS A 209 5.41 9.79 -5.09
N ILE A 210 6.25 9.34 -6.02
CA ILE A 210 6.89 10.22 -7.01
C ILE A 210 6.55 9.65 -8.39
N ILE A 211 5.66 10.34 -9.11
CA ILE A 211 5.07 9.90 -10.38
C ILE A 211 5.61 10.76 -11.53
N LYS A 212 6.94 10.90 -11.67
CA LYS A 212 7.53 11.60 -12.82
C LYS A 212 8.63 10.75 -13.42
N THR A 213 8.49 10.39 -14.69
CA THR A 213 9.42 9.55 -15.48
C THR A 213 10.87 10.04 -15.42
N LYS A 214 11.10 11.37 -15.39
CA LYS A 214 12.46 11.92 -15.27
C LYS A 214 13.17 11.52 -13.98
N LYS A 215 12.42 11.30 -12.89
CA LYS A 215 12.97 10.87 -11.59
C LYS A 215 13.18 9.36 -11.49
N GLU A 216 12.55 8.60 -12.38
CA GLU A 216 12.64 7.15 -12.37
C GLU A 216 14.01 6.65 -12.81
N LEU A 217 14.59 7.26 -13.85
CA LEU A 217 15.96 6.96 -14.26
C LEU A 217 16.96 7.27 -13.15
N ASP A 218 16.74 8.35 -12.38
CA ASP A 218 17.56 8.67 -11.21
C ASP A 218 17.49 7.55 -10.15
N PHE A 219 16.31 6.95 -9.94
CA PHE A 219 16.15 5.81 -9.04
C PHE A 219 16.81 4.54 -9.58
N ALA A 220 16.74 4.30 -10.88
CA ALA A 220 17.45 3.20 -11.52
C ALA A 220 18.97 3.36 -11.39
N GLN A 221 19.49 4.58 -11.53
CA GLN A 221 20.90 4.91 -11.30
C GLN A 221 21.30 4.61 -9.83
N ILE A 222 20.48 5.03 -8.86
CA ILE A 222 20.73 4.74 -7.43
C ILE A 222 20.75 3.22 -7.18
N ALA A 223 19.80 2.47 -7.76
CA ALA A 223 19.75 1.02 -7.64
C ALA A 223 20.99 0.37 -8.30
N PHE A 224 21.41 0.87 -9.47
CA PHE A 224 22.62 0.44 -10.15
C PHE A 224 23.85 0.63 -9.28
N GLU A 225 24.12 1.86 -8.83
CA GLU A 225 25.28 2.19 -8.01
C GLU A 225 25.33 1.37 -6.72
N LYS A 226 24.18 1.21 -6.06
CA LYS A 226 24.07 0.48 -4.80
C LYS A 226 24.32 -1.02 -4.95
N TYR A 227 23.78 -1.63 -6.01
CA TYR A 227 23.76 -3.09 -6.13
C TYR A 227 24.76 -3.64 -7.14
N ASN A 228 25.43 -2.82 -7.96
CA ASN A 228 26.39 -3.32 -8.95
C ASN A 228 27.58 -4.05 -8.31
N ALA A 229 28.02 -3.61 -7.12
CA ALA A 229 29.13 -4.22 -6.38
C ALA A 229 28.73 -5.43 -5.50
N VAL A 230 27.44 -5.77 -5.45
CA VAL A 230 26.93 -6.87 -4.62
C VAL A 230 26.90 -8.14 -5.48
N GLU A 231 27.88 -9.03 -5.30
CA GLU A 231 27.94 -10.35 -5.95
C GLU A 231 26.94 -11.35 -5.35
#